data_AF-L8JZ89-F1
#
_entry.id   AF-L8JZ89-F1
#
_cell.length_a   1.000
_cell.length_b   1.000
_cell.length_c   1.000
_cell.angle_alpha   90.00
_cell.angle_beta   90.00
_cell.angle_gamma   90.00
#
_symmetry.space_group_name_H-M   'P 1'
#
loop_
_entity.id
_entity.type
_entity.pdbx_description
1 polymer ?
#
loop_
_entity_poly.entity_id
_entity_poly.type
_entity_poly.pdbx_seq_one_letter_code
_entity_poly.pdbx_strand_id
1 'polypeptide(L)'
;MIKEITNFVEQLPLEYFSKNLELKEGLYMFLDIQEGSDKKPALKNLDSNGHLEVNDYRIYDKNSEDSPFFATCLEIQTNSTPVAPQKIFNPNKKIYNASCSPFAVAFTKKNYEKYRDKKALLQKELSDQYFKAAEKYVPEQDHLKNSFRLFRNYLIENLFDLLDSLEAYRNAKESLTVNIYMKNIAVEHFIESHSRYLGASVFNKDIYNQEADGILMGVSDSLSGFNDKKLFLQHKSALSGISYRVSQREAQLLWKFFRLQSNKQIPNPMPLFVDNEEANKEMISFHESGQAKGYTEIVQRLLKKFDRNDLQNFYLIFFDVRSKKSKIIDLDFVPVFRYHIDGLGQLIELFSLKEPLPNSISNVFDLQLKIINKIFNGHLVSEKKGGGLWLKYFDDIEPSPKYGLTDAIFHIHQQYRKAFYDYIFKSKREAVSCAMFDDMMLKSILDDIRHDEEFNKHYRIREKLNIWFNLYNFFNQNQNREDMPNKTLETKNKLKSVMDDENQHIQTDSEFAFASGQVIWKILGQSKSANRSHALLEPFLQKVNPEEFKLAIARNFDTYKHEFKFYPKKYGFDKLMSEVMGYEPENSNMKNHLPMILAGYFADSLFKKESETVTQ
;
A
#
# COMPACT_ATOMS: atom_id res chain seq x y z
N MET A 1 -14.79 17.17 1.60
CA MET A 1 -14.53 15.71 1.62
C MET A 1 -15.79 14.85 1.63
N ILE A 2 -16.65 14.84 2.67
CA ILE A 2 -17.90 14.04 2.64
C ILE A 2 -18.71 14.38 1.40
N LYS A 3 -18.93 15.68 1.13
CA LYS A 3 -19.56 16.19 -0.09
C LYS A 3 -18.91 15.65 -1.38
N GLU A 4 -17.58 15.66 -1.47
CA GLU A 4 -16.86 15.13 -2.64
C GLU A 4 -17.06 13.63 -2.81
N ILE A 5 -17.04 12.87 -1.70
CA ILE A 5 -17.30 11.42 -1.74
C ILE A 5 -18.72 11.16 -2.20
N THR A 6 -19.71 11.87 -1.66
CA THR A 6 -21.12 11.68 -2.01
C THR A 6 -21.36 12.04 -3.46
N ASN A 7 -20.84 13.18 -3.94
CA ASN A 7 -20.92 13.60 -5.34
C ASN A 7 -20.28 12.56 -6.27
N PHE A 8 -19.08 12.09 -5.92
CA PHE A 8 -18.38 11.05 -6.67
C PHE A 8 -19.23 9.79 -6.82
N VAL A 9 -19.80 9.28 -5.73
CA VAL A 9 -20.63 8.06 -5.75
C VAL A 9 -21.92 8.26 -6.55
N GLU A 10 -22.53 9.45 -6.48
CA GLU A 10 -23.76 9.75 -7.23
C GLU A 10 -23.55 9.82 -8.73
N GLN A 11 -22.35 10.17 -9.18
CA GLN A 11 -21.98 10.23 -10.59
C GLN A 11 -21.65 8.86 -11.19
N LEU A 12 -21.56 7.80 -10.37
CA LEU A 12 -21.22 6.46 -10.85
C LEU A 12 -22.45 5.73 -11.38
N PRO A 13 -22.38 5.18 -12.61
CA PRO A 13 -23.38 4.23 -13.09
C PRO A 13 -23.48 3.02 -12.16
N LEU A 14 -24.68 2.43 -12.07
CA LEU A 14 -24.98 1.32 -11.15
C LEU A 14 -24.07 0.10 -11.36
N GLU A 15 -23.69 -0.16 -12.61
CA GLU A 15 -22.82 -1.26 -13.02
C GLU A 15 -21.46 -1.25 -12.31
N TYR A 16 -20.95 -0.06 -11.94
CA TYR A 16 -19.66 0.06 -11.25
C TYR A 16 -19.65 -0.59 -9.86
N PHE A 17 -20.80 -0.80 -9.24
CA PHE A 17 -20.88 -1.43 -7.92
C PHE A 17 -20.85 -2.96 -7.97
N SER A 18 -21.08 -3.56 -9.14
CA SER A 18 -21.04 -5.02 -9.35
C SER A 18 -19.88 -5.47 -10.25
N LYS A 19 -19.31 -4.56 -11.04
CA LYS A 19 -18.24 -4.88 -12.00
C LYS A 19 -16.97 -5.40 -11.33
N ASN A 20 -16.35 -6.41 -11.95
CA ASN A 20 -15.16 -7.12 -11.47
C ASN A 20 -15.31 -7.77 -10.08
N LEU A 21 -16.54 -7.97 -9.61
CA LEU A 21 -16.81 -8.79 -8.44
C LEU A 21 -17.07 -10.23 -8.86
N GLU A 22 -16.61 -11.15 -8.05
CA GLU A 22 -16.95 -12.56 -8.15
C GLU A 22 -18.06 -12.89 -7.15
N LEU A 23 -18.88 -13.88 -7.51
CA LEU A 23 -19.80 -14.48 -6.56
C LEU A 23 -19.03 -15.12 -5.40
N LYS A 24 -19.69 -15.21 -4.25
CA LYS A 24 -19.14 -16.04 -3.17
C LYS A 24 -19.34 -17.51 -3.53
N GLU A 25 -18.42 -18.37 -3.13
CA GLU A 25 -18.64 -19.82 -3.26
C GLU A 25 -19.96 -20.20 -2.58
N GLY A 26 -20.87 -20.79 -3.34
CA GLY A 26 -22.25 -20.92 -2.89
C GLY A 26 -23.13 -21.80 -3.77
N LEU A 27 -24.20 -22.31 -3.18
CA LEU A 27 -25.35 -22.86 -3.89
C LEU A 27 -26.33 -21.71 -4.11
N TYR A 28 -26.66 -21.43 -5.37
CA TYR A 28 -27.59 -20.39 -5.77
C TYR A 28 -28.82 -21.04 -6.38
N MET A 29 -30.01 -20.61 -5.98
CA MET A 29 -31.27 -21.15 -6.50
C MET A 29 -32.36 -20.11 -6.63
N PHE A 30 -33.19 -20.24 -7.67
CA PHE A 30 -34.37 -19.45 -7.90
C PHE A 30 -35.63 -20.30 -7.70
N LEU A 31 -36.58 -19.79 -6.93
CA LEU A 31 -37.85 -20.44 -6.65
C LEU A 31 -38.98 -19.69 -7.37
N ASP A 32 -39.68 -20.38 -8.27
CA ASP A 32 -40.89 -19.87 -8.93
C ASP A 32 -42.10 -20.20 -8.05
N ILE A 33 -42.40 -19.30 -7.11
CA ILE A 33 -43.50 -19.48 -6.16
C ILE A 33 -44.68 -18.64 -6.63
N GLN A 34 -45.80 -19.32 -6.87
CA GLN A 34 -47.05 -18.72 -7.31
C GLN A 34 -48.20 -19.12 -6.39
N GLU A 35 -49.31 -18.40 -6.48
CA GLU A 35 -50.52 -18.77 -5.75
C GLU A 35 -51.17 -20.00 -6.38
N GLY A 36 -51.36 -21.05 -5.58
CA GLY A 36 -52.04 -22.28 -5.96
C GLY A 36 -53.56 -22.12 -6.02
N SER A 37 -54.23 -23.15 -6.52
CA SER A 37 -55.70 -23.21 -6.60
C SER A 37 -56.40 -23.14 -5.24
N ASP A 38 -55.70 -23.48 -4.16
CA ASP A 38 -56.14 -23.40 -2.77
C ASP A 38 -55.73 -22.11 -2.06
N LYS A 39 -55.22 -21.10 -2.80
CA LYS A 39 -54.66 -19.84 -2.28
C LYS A 39 -53.42 -20.02 -1.40
N LYS A 40 -52.78 -21.20 -1.42
CA LYS A 40 -51.50 -21.43 -0.76
C LYS A 40 -50.35 -21.23 -1.73
N PRO A 41 -49.14 -20.87 -1.26
CA PRO A 41 -47.98 -20.80 -2.13
C PRO A 41 -47.60 -22.19 -2.67
N ALA A 42 -47.38 -22.28 -3.97
CA ALA A 42 -46.96 -23.50 -4.66
C ALA A 42 -45.71 -23.21 -5.52
N LEU A 43 -44.73 -24.12 -5.45
CA LEU A 43 -43.53 -24.07 -6.29
C LEU A 43 -43.87 -24.62 -7.69
N LYS A 44 -43.52 -23.87 -8.74
CA LYS A 44 -43.90 -24.17 -10.13
C LYS A 44 -42.77 -24.71 -10.99
N ASN A 45 -41.52 -24.42 -10.64
CA ASN A 45 -40.33 -24.88 -11.35
C ASN A 45 -39.84 -26.24 -10.81
N LEU A 46 -40.71 -27.24 -10.89
CA LEU A 46 -40.42 -28.62 -10.53
C LEU A 46 -40.33 -29.50 -11.80
N ASP A 47 -39.35 -30.40 -11.82
CA ASP A 47 -39.22 -31.42 -12.86
C ASP A 47 -40.28 -32.54 -12.71
N SER A 48 -40.28 -33.48 -13.65
CA SER A 48 -41.23 -34.61 -13.65
C SER A 48 -41.14 -35.52 -12.41
N ASN A 49 -40.04 -35.43 -11.64
CA ASN A 49 -39.80 -36.20 -10.42
C ASN A 49 -40.13 -35.39 -9.15
N GLY A 50 -40.60 -34.14 -9.29
CA GLY A 50 -40.91 -33.26 -8.18
C GLY A 50 -39.69 -32.58 -7.55
N HIS A 51 -38.55 -32.55 -8.23
CA HIS A 51 -37.35 -31.82 -7.80
C HIS A 51 -37.26 -30.46 -8.46
N LEU A 52 -36.54 -29.52 -7.87
CA LEU A 52 -36.30 -28.20 -8.47
C LEU A 52 -35.64 -28.36 -9.85
N GLU A 53 -36.11 -27.61 -10.85
CA GLU A 53 -35.54 -27.66 -12.19
C GLU A 53 -34.02 -27.40 -12.17
N VAL A 54 -33.25 -28.26 -12.86
CA VAL A 54 -31.78 -28.19 -12.92
C VAL A 54 -31.25 -26.84 -13.42
N ASN A 55 -32.03 -26.11 -14.21
CA ASN A 55 -31.64 -24.79 -14.71
C ASN A 55 -31.79 -23.67 -13.66
N ASP A 56 -32.54 -23.92 -12.59
CA ASP A 56 -32.86 -22.93 -11.57
C ASP A 56 -32.00 -23.04 -10.30
N TYR A 57 -31.05 -23.98 -10.25
CA TYR A 57 -30.04 -23.99 -9.19
C TYR A 57 -28.67 -24.42 -9.70
N ARG A 58 -27.61 -23.78 -9.21
CA ARG A 58 -26.22 -24.10 -9.54
C ARG A 58 -25.28 -23.84 -8.36
N ILE A 59 -24.21 -24.64 -8.29
CA ILE A 59 -23.09 -24.35 -7.40
C ILE A 59 -22.12 -23.45 -8.14
N TYR A 60 -21.70 -22.37 -7.51
CA TYR A 60 -20.59 -21.54 -7.95
C TYR A 60 -19.35 -21.83 -7.10
N ASP A 61 -18.24 -22.05 -7.77
CA ASP A 61 -16.88 -22.06 -7.23
C ASP A 61 -15.94 -21.27 -8.16
N LYS A 62 -14.66 -21.16 -7.78
CA LYS A 62 -13.66 -20.40 -8.54
C LYS A 62 -13.36 -20.93 -9.94
N ASN A 63 -13.79 -22.16 -10.24
CA ASN A 63 -13.57 -22.80 -11.54
C ASN A 63 -14.85 -22.76 -12.40
N SER A 64 -15.94 -22.22 -11.87
CA SER A 64 -17.22 -22.14 -12.56
C SER A 64 -17.14 -21.15 -13.71
N GLU A 65 -17.63 -21.54 -14.88
CA GLU A 65 -17.71 -20.66 -16.04
C GLU A 65 -18.73 -19.54 -15.82
N ASP A 66 -18.44 -18.36 -16.34
CA ASP A 66 -19.37 -17.24 -16.34
C ASP A 66 -20.66 -17.62 -17.09
N SER A 67 -21.81 -17.25 -16.52
CA SER A 67 -23.09 -17.49 -17.15
C SER A 67 -24.09 -16.38 -16.80
N PRO A 68 -25.13 -16.15 -17.63
CA PRO A 68 -26.19 -15.19 -17.31
C PRO A 68 -26.83 -15.46 -15.94
N PHE A 69 -26.94 -16.74 -15.54
CA PHE A 69 -27.43 -17.14 -14.22
C PHE A 69 -26.56 -16.56 -13.08
N PHE A 70 -25.23 -16.70 -13.18
CA PHE A 70 -24.32 -16.18 -12.16
C PHE A 70 -24.22 -14.66 -12.17
N ALA A 71 -24.34 -14.03 -13.35
CA ALA A 71 -24.42 -12.57 -13.46
C ALA A 71 -25.63 -12.02 -12.70
N THR A 72 -26.84 -12.58 -12.90
CA THR A 72 -28.03 -12.19 -12.13
C THR A 72 -27.87 -12.46 -10.64
N CYS A 73 -27.30 -13.61 -10.26
CA CYS A 73 -27.03 -13.91 -8.85
C CYS A 73 -26.10 -12.88 -8.20
N LEU A 74 -25.10 -12.38 -8.93
CA LEU A 74 -24.14 -11.40 -8.44
C LEU A 74 -24.81 -10.04 -8.20
N GLU A 75 -25.67 -9.60 -9.12
CA GLU A 75 -26.46 -8.39 -8.95
C GLU A 75 -27.40 -8.46 -7.74
N ILE A 76 -28.08 -9.60 -7.54
CA ILE A 76 -28.92 -9.81 -6.35
C ILE A 76 -28.07 -9.86 -5.07
N GLN A 77 -26.93 -10.56 -5.08
CA GLN A 77 -26.08 -10.68 -3.89
C GLN A 77 -25.50 -9.33 -3.46
N THR A 78 -25.05 -8.52 -4.41
CA THR A 78 -24.51 -7.18 -4.16
C THR A 78 -25.58 -6.24 -3.59
N ASN A 79 -26.82 -6.34 -4.08
CA ASN A 79 -27.99 -5.60 -3.62
C ASN A 79 -28.82 -6.33 -2.56
N SER A 80 -28.21 -7.22 -1.78
CA SER A 80 -28.88 -7.81 -0.62
C SER A 80 -27.93 -8.05 0.55
N THR A 81 -26.65 -7.65 0.42
CA THR A 81 -25.67 -7.89 1.49
C THR A 81 -25.97 -7.00 2.71
N PRO A 82 -25.88 -7.54 3.94
CA PRO A 82 -25.98 -6.73 5.16
C PRO A 82 -24.88 -5.67 5.30
N VAL A 83 -25.17 -4.56 5.99
CA VAL A 83 -24.18 -3.51 6.30
C VAL A 83 -23.10 -4.03 7.25
N ALA A 84 -23.50 -4.81 8.25
CA ALA A 84 -22.61 -5.40 9.25
C ALA A 84 -23.28 -6.59 9.96
N PRO A 85 -22.52 -7.48 10.62
CA PRO A 85 -23.08 -8.67 11.28
C PRO A 85 -24.14 -8.40 12.35
N GLN A 86 -24.13 -7.22 12.97
CA GLN A 86 -25.11 -6.80 13.97
C GLN A 86 -26.38 -6.17 13.36
N LYS A 87 -26.39 -5.93 12.04
CA LYS A 87 -27.49 -5.30 11.31
C LYS A 87 -28.17 -6.26 10.32
N ILE A 88 -28.02 -7.56 10.55
CA ILE A 88 -28.70 -8.60 9.78
C ILE A 88 -30.17 -8.72 10.22
N PHE A 89 -31.05 -9.24 9.36
CA PHE A 89 -32.46 -9.49 9.69
C PHE A 89 -32.65 -10.59 10.76
N ASN A 90 -31.66 -11.46 10.96
CA ASN A 90 -31.67 -12.51 11.98
C ASN A 90 -30.51 -12.37 13.00
N PRO A 91 -30.47 -11.32 13.85
CA PRO A 91 -29.29 -11.00 14.67
C PRO A 91 -29.06 -11.96 15.86
N ASN A 92 -30.09 -12.68 16.32
CA ASN A 92 -30.04 -13.55 17.49
C ASN A 92 -29.11 -14.75 17.29
N LYS A 93 -29.58 -15.79 16.61
CA LYS A 93 -28.81 -17.01 16.35
C LYS A 93 -27.92 -16.90 15.10
N LYS A 94 -28.12 -15.85 14.30
CA LYS A 94 -27.32 -15.55 13.09
C LYS A 94 -27.33 -16.70 12.09
N ILE A 95 -28.47 -17.36 11.97
CA ILE A 95 -28.68 -18.48 11.06
C ILE A 95 -28.77 -17.91 9.64
N TYR A 96 -29.75 -17.04 9.40
CA TYR A 96 -30.01 -16.36 8.13
C TYR A 96 -29.24 -15.04 8.06
N ASN A 97 -27.91 -15.13 7.93
CA ASN A 97 -26.98 -14.02 8.14
C ASN A 97 -26.38 -13.41 6.87
N ALA A 98 -26.61 -14.00 5.69
CA ALA A 98 -25.89 -13.62 4.47
C ALA A 98 -26.66 -12.66 3.55
N SER A 99 -27.97 -12.46 3.79
CA SER A 99 -28.81 -11.55 3.01
C SER A 99 -29.74 -10.71 3.89
N CYS A 100 -30.07 -9.50 3.46
CA CYS A 100 -31.06 -8.58 4.01
C CYS A 100 -31.98 -8.11 2.88
N SER A 101 -32.73 -9.05 2.29
CA SER A 101 -33.72 -8.79 1.26
C SER A 101 -35.06 -9.43 1.63
N PRO A 102 -36.21 -8.82 1.27
CA PRO A 102 -37.51 -9.48 1.36
C PRO A 102 -37.67 -10.65 0.38
N PHE A 103 -36.93 -10.65 -0.72
CA PHE A 103 -37.06 -11.61 -1.83
C PHE A 103 -35.87 -12.57 -1.93
N ALA A 104 -35.00 -12.60 -0.92
CA ALA A 104 -33.92 -13.56 -0.80
C ALA A 104 -33.77 -14.05 0.63
N VAL A 105 -33.31 -15.29 0.80
CA VAL A 105 -32.84 -15.83 2.08
C VAL A 105 -31.48 -16.46 1.83
N ALA A 106 -30.48 -16.08 2.63
CA ALA A 106 -29.14 -16.65 2.49
C ALA A 106 -28.47 -16.93 3.85
N PHE A 107 -27.73 -18.03 3.91
CA PHE A 107 -27.04 -18.52 5.10
C PHE A 107 -25.86 -19.43 4.75
N THR A 108 -24.87 -19.52 5.63
CA THR A 108 -23.83 -20.56 5.50
C THR A 108 -24.36 -21.90 5.99
N LYS A 109 -24.08 -23.01 5.28
CA LYS A 109 -24.48 -24.37 5.68
C LYS A 109 -24.10 -24.66 7.13
N LYS A 110 -22.88 -24.32 7.56
CA LYS A 110 -22.41 -24.44 8.94
C LYS A 110 -23.36 -23.84 9.99
N ASN A 111 -23.87 -22.63 9.75
CA ASN A 111 -24.74 -21.95 10.71
C ASN A 111 -26.13 -22.59 10.79
N TYR A 112 -26.63 -23.09 9.66
CA TYR A 112 -27.91 -23.79 9.58
C TYR A 112 -27.84 -25.19 10.21
N GLU A 113 -26.81 -25.96 9.83
CA GLU A 113 -26.58 -27.34 10.32
C GLU A 113 -26.44 -27.41 11.84
N LYS A 114 -25.87 -26.38 12.47
CA LYS A 114 -25.79 -26.25 13.94
C LYS A 114 -27.16 -26.39 14.64
N TYR A 115 -28.25 -26.09 13.95
CA TYR A 115 -29.61 -26.13 14.46
C TYR A 115 -30.52 -27.10 13.68
N ARG A 116 -29.96 -27.99 12.85
CA ARG A 116 -30.72 -28.88 11.95
C ARG A 116 -31.73 -29.74 12.69
N ASP A 117 -31.36 -30.30 13.83
CA ASP A 117 -32.25 -31.15 14.64
C ASP A 117 -33.37 -30.34 15.33
N LYS A 118 -33.41 -29.02 15.17
CA LYS A 118 -34.36 -28.10 15.80
C LYS A 118 -35.22 -27.40 14.74
N LYS A 119 -35.95 -28.15 13.91
CA LYS A 119 -36.81 -27.62 12.82
C LYS A 119 -37.71 -26.46 13.28
N ALA A 120 -38.37 -26.59 14.44
CA ALA A 120 -39.21 -25.52 15.00
C ALA A 120 -38.43 -24.23 15.33
N LEU A 121 -37.17 -24.33 15.79
CA LEU A 121 -36.32 -23.16 16.04
C LEU A 121 -35.94 -22.47 14.73
N LEU A 122 -35.55 -23.25 13.70
CA LEU A 122 -35.21 -22.71 12.38
C LEU A 122 -36.39 -21.95 11.77
N GLN A 123 -37.58 -22.55 11.80
CA GLN A 123 -38.81 -21.90 11.34
C GLN A 123 -39.12 -20.62 12.12
N LYS A 124 -38.93 -20.64 13.45
CA LYS A 124 -39.15 -19.46 14.30
C LYS A 124 -38.15 -18.33 13.99
N GLU A 125 -36.86 -18.64 13.84
CA GLU A 125 -35.85 -17.65 13.47
C GLU A 125 -36.08 -17.09 12.05
N LEU A 126 -36.60 -17.90 11.13
CA LEU A 126 -36.97 -17.45 9.78
C LEU A 126 -38.20 -16.54 9.80
N SER A 127 -39.26 -16.94 10.51
CA SER A 127 -40.53 -16.21 10.55
C SER A 127 -40.45 -14.96 11.46
N ASP A 128 -40.17 -15.17 12.74
CA ASP A 128 -40.32 -14.14 13.79
C ASP A 128 -39.16 -13.13 13.81
N GLN A 129 -38.03 -13.46 13.18
CA GLN A 129 -36.87 -12.57 13.07
C GLN A 129 -36.65 -12.14 11.62
N TYR A 130 -36.28 -13.06 10.73
CA TYR A 130 -35.87 -12.70 9.36
C TYR A 130 -36.99 -12.00 8.59
N PHE A 131 -38.12 -12.68 8.38
CA PHE A 131 -39.20 -12.13 7.58
C PHE A 131 -39.94 -10.98 8.27
N LYS A 132 -40.07 -11.02 9.60
CA LYS A 132 -40.59 -9.87 10.37
C LYS A 132 -39.75 -8.60 10.18
N ALA A 133 -38.42 -8.73 10.09
CA ALA A 133 -37.56 -7.60 9.79
C ALA A 133 -37.64 -7.20 8.31
N ALA A 134 -37.67 -8.19 7.41
CA ALA A 134 -37.70 -7.99 5.96
C ALA A 134 -38.97 -7.28 5.47
N GLU A 135 -40.12 -7.53 6.10
CA GLU A 135 -41.42 -6.92 5.76
C GLU A 135 -41.37 -5.38 5.71
N LYS A 136 -40.53 -4.76 6.55
CA LYS A 136 -40.34 -3.29 6.60
C LYS A 136 -39.72 -2.70 5.35
N TYR A 137 -39.09 -3.53 4.52
CA TYR A 137 -38.32 -3.12 3.36
C TYR A 137 -38.93 -3.61 2.04
N VAL A 138 -40.13 -4.20 2.09
CA VAL A 138 -40.88 -4.56 0.89
C VAL A 138 -41.34 -3.28 0.18
N PRO A 139 -41.15 -3.16 -1.15
CA PRO A 139 -41.70 -2.03 -1.90
C PRO A 139 -43.23 -1.95 -1.80
N GLU A 140 -43.80 -0.76 -1.92
CA GLU A 140 -45.22 -0.51 -1.62
C GLU A 140 -46.22 -1.11 -2.62
N GLN A 141 -45.74 -1.75 -3.68
CA GLN A 141 -46.55 -2.27 -4.78
C GLN A 141 -47.26 -3.58 -4.36
N ASP A 142 -48.58 -3.67 -4.61
CA ASP A 142 -49.41 -4.79 -4.13
C ASP A 142 -48.93 -6.16 -4.64
N HIS A 143 -48.50 -6.23 -5.90
CA HIS A 143 -47.97 -7.48 -6.47
C HIS A 143 -46.68 -7.92 -5.76
N LEU A 144 -45.82 -6.99 -5.34
CA LEU A 144 -44.60 -7.29 -4.58
C LEU A 144 -44.89 -7.69 -3.14
N LYS A 145 -45.88 -7.07 -2.50
CA LYS A 145 -46.40 -7.49 -1.19
C LYS A 145 -46.96 -8.91 -1.25
N ASN A 146 -47.69 -9.24 -2.31
CA ASN A 146 -48.19 -10.60 -2.52
C ASN A 146 -47.04 -11.58 -2.77
N SER A 147 -46.09 -11.24 -3.62
CA SER A 147 -44.89 -12.04 -3.88
C SER A 147 -44.09 -12.31 -2.59
N PHE A 148 -43.87 -11.29 -1.76
CA PHE A 148 -43.25 -11.43 -0.44
C PHE A 148 -44.02 -12.39 0.46
N ARG A 149 -45.35 -12.24 0.55
CA ARG A 149 -46.21 -13.14 1.34
C ARG A 149 -46.07 -14.59 0.89
N LEU A 150 -46.11 -14.84 -0.42
CA LEU A 150 -45.98 -16.17 -1.00
C LEU A 150 -44.59 -16.77 -0.70
N PHE A 151 -43.52 -16.01 -0.94
CA PHE A 151 -42.14 -16.41 -0.66
C PHE A 151 -41.92 -16.74 0.82
N ARG A 152 -42.37 -15.86 1.71
CA ARG A 152 -42.30 -16.03 3.16
C ARG A 152 -42.99 -17.32 3.59
N ASN A 153 -44.26 -17.48 3.22
CA ASN A 153 -45.06 -18.60 3.68
C ASN A 153 -44.52 -19.93 3.13
N TYR A 154 -44.10 -19.95 1.86
CA TYR A 154 -43.49 -21.13 1.25
C TYR A 154 -42.23 -21.56 2.00
N LEU A 155 -41.30 -20.63 2.25
CA LEU A 155 -40.03 -20.97 2.90
C LEU A 155 -40.19 -21.37 4.37
N ILE A 156 -41.12 -20.77 5.11
CA ILE A 156 -41.39 -21.18 6.51
C ILE A 156 -41.85 -22.64 6.56
N GLU A 157 -42.69 -23.06 5.62
CA GLU A 157 -43.24 -24.41 5.59
C GLU A 157 -42.28 -25.42 4.99
N ASN A 158 -41.60 -25.07 3.89
CA ASN A 158 -40.95 -26.04 3.00
C ASN A 158 -39.42 -25.96 2.95
N LEU A 159 -38.77 -24.94 3.53
CA LEU A 159 -37.31 -24.77 3.39
C LEU A 159 -36.52 -26.01 3.84
N PHE A 160 -36.92 -26.63 4.96
CA PHE A 160 -36.23 -27.81 5.47
C PHE A 160 -36.26 -28.97 4.47
N ASP A 161 -37.46 -29.27 3.96
CA ASP A 161 -37.69 -30.41 3.07
C ASP A 161 -37.10 -30.14 1.66
N LEU A 162 -37.10 -28.88 1.22
CA LEU A 162 -36.42 -28.42 0.00
C LEU A 162 -34.91 -28.66 0.05
N LEU A 163 -34.25 -28.31 1.16
CA LEU A 163 -32.80 -28.52 1.28
C LEU A 163 -32.46 -30.01 1.39
N ASP A 164 -33.30 -30.79 2.06
CA ASP A 164 -33.09 -32.23 2.25
C ASP A 164 -33.29 -33.02 0.97
N SER A 165 -34.10 -32.54 0.02
CA SER A 165 -34.24 -33.16 -1.30
C SER A 165 -33.09 -32.83 -2.26
N LEU A 166 -32.43 -31.68 -2.09
CA LEU A 166 -31.34 -31.22 -2.95
C LEU A 166 -30.00 -31.92 -2.67
N GLU A 167 -29.59 -32.80 -3.59
CA GLU A 167 -28.29 -33.47 -3.52
C GLU A 167 -27.11 -32.47 -3.46
N ALA A 168 -27.20 -31.38 -4.23
CA ALA A 168 -26.23 -30.30 -4.23
C ALA A 168 -26.01 -29.69 -2.82
N TYR A 169 -27.08 -29.58 -2.02
CA TYR A 169 -26.96 -29.12 -0.63
C TYR A 169 -26.35 -30.20 0.27
N ARG A 170 -26.79 -31.46 0.15
CA ARG A 170 -26.29 -32.57 0.99
C ARG A 170 -24.77 -32.73 0.82
N ASN A 171 -24.29 -32.70 -0.42
CA ASN A 171 -22.88 -32.88 -0.78
C ASN A 171 -22.02 -31.61 -0.60
N ALA A 172 -22.62 -30.46 -0.31
CA ALA A 172 -21.91 -29.20 -0.11
C ALA A 172 -20.99 -29.19 1.13
N LYS A 173 -19.87 -28.48 1.03
CA LYS A 173 -18.97 -28.17 2.16
C LYS A 173 -19.69 -27.31 3.21
N GLU A 174 -19.30 -27.44 4.48
CA GLU A 174 -19.89 -26.64 5.58
C GLU A 174 -19.76 -25.12 5.38
N SER A 175 -18.67 -24.68 4.75
CA SER A 175 -18.41 -23.26 4.47
C SER A 175 -19.25 -22.68 3.33
N LEU A 176 -19.99 -23.51 2.58
CA LEU A 176 -20.78 -23.07 1.43
C LEU A 176 -21.91 -22.16 1.88
N THR A 177 -22.13 -21.05 1.15
CA THR A 177 -23.32 -20.21 1.33
C THR A 177 -24.47 -20.74 0.49
N VAL A 178 -25.64 -20.93 1.09
CA VAL A 178 -26.89 -21.22 0.39
C VAL A 178 -27.61 -19.90 0.15
N ASN A 179 -27.95 -19.61 -1.10
CA ASN A 179 -28.61 -18.38 -1.52
C ASN A 179 -29.91 -18.75 -2.27
N ILE A 180 -31.04 -18.35 -1.72
CA ILE A 180 -32.37 -18.68 -2.23
C ILE A 180 -33.04 -17.38 -2.65
N TYR A 181 -33.43 -17.29 -3.92
CA TYR A 181 -34.03 -16.10 -4.51
C TYR A 181 -35.43 -16.39 -5.03
N MET A 182 -36.31 -15.39 -4.99
CA MET A 182 -37.58 -15.47 -5.69
C MET A 182 -37.38 -15.21 -7.19
N LYS A 183 -37.82 -16.13 -8.06
CA LYS A 183 -37.52 -16.10 -9.52
C LYS A 183 -38.15 -14.93 -10.25
N ASN A 184 -39.41 -14.61 -9.96
CA ASN A 184 -40.20 -13.63 -10.72
C ASN A 184 -40.11 -12.22 -10.13
N ILE A 185 -38.93 -11.84 -9.64
CA ILE A 185 -38.67 -10.50 -9.09
C ILE A 185 -37.54 -9.87 -9.91
N ALA A 186 -37.84 -8.72 -10.52
CA ALA A 186 -36.86 -7.95 -11.26
C ALA A 186 -35.76 -7.39 -10.31
N VAL A 187 -34.53 -7.27 -10.81
CA VAL A 187 -33.35 -6.86 -10.03
C VAL A 187 -33.55 -5.47 -9.41
N GLU A 188 -34.28 -4.60 -10.08
CA GLU A 188 -34.60 -3.23 -9.63
C GLU A 188 -35.32 -3.24 -8.27
N HIS A 189 -36.14 -4.26 -7.99
CA HIS A 189 -36.84 -4.38 -6.71
C HIS A 189 -35.93 -4.86 -5.58
N PHE A 190 -34.87 -5.62 -5.89
CA PHE A 190 -33.80 -5.90 -4.93
C PHE A 190 -33.02 -4.63 -4.61
N ILE A 191 -32.70 -3.82 -5.63
CA ILE A 191 -32.04 -2.51 -5.46
C ILE A 191 -32.88 -1.57 -4.58
N GLU A 192 -34.18 -1.46 -4.85
CA GLU A 192 -35.10 -0.62 -4.07
C GLU A 192 -35.18 -1.08 -2.61
N SER A 193 -35.41 -2.38 -2.37
CA SER A 193 -35.52 -2.95 -1.03
C SER A 193 -34.23 -2.76 -0.22
N HIS A 194 -33.08 -2.93 -0.88
CA HIS A 194 -31.78 -2.73 -0.26
C HIS A 194 -31.51 -1.27 0.06
N SER A 195 -31.89 -0.34 -0.83
CA SER A 195 -31.82 1.11 -0.56
C SER A 195 -32.61 1.48 0.70
N ARG A 196 -33.83 0.96 0.86
CA ARG A 196 -34.64 1.14 2.08
C ARG A 196 -33.93 0.57 3.32
N TYR A 197 -33.40 -0.65 3.22
CA TYR A 197 -32.62 -1.29 4.29
C TYR A 197 -31.39 -0.46 4.69
N LEU A 198 -30.60 -0.01 3.72
CA LEU A 198 -29.43 0.82 3.95
C LEU A 198 -29.85 2.10 4.65
N GLY A 199 -30.95 2.75 4.23
CA GLY A 199 -31.44 3.97 4.87
C GLY A 199 -31.67 3.84 6.38
N ALA A 200 -32.12 2.68 6.85
CA ALA A 200 -32.29 2.43 8.28
C ALA A 200 -31.00 1.95 8.96
N SER A 201 -30.08 1.33 8.20
CA SER A 201 -28.99 0.52 8.76
C SER A 201 -27.60 1.13 8.60
N VAL A 202 -27.43 2.28 7.95
CA VAL A 202 -26.10 2.90 7.75
C VAL A 202 -25.64 3.77 8.92
N PHE A 203 -26.54 4.13 9.84
CA PHE A 203 -26.18 4.86 11.06
C PHE A 203 -25.62 3.94 12.15
N ASN A 204 -24.83 4.50 13.06
CA ASN A 204 -24.14 3.77 14.12
C ASN A 204 -25.09 3.21 15.19
N LYS A 205 -25.70 4.08 15.99
CA LYS A 205 -26.75 3.76 16.96
C LYS A 205 -27.86 4.80 16.85
N ASP A 206 -29.10 4.37 17.01
CA ASP A 206 -30.27 5.24 16.87
C ASP A 206 -30.32 6.38 17.89
N ILE A 207 -29.72 6.20 19.06
CA ILE A 207 -29.60 7.23 20.11
C ILE A 207 -28.87 8.49 19.66
N TYR A 208 -28.08 8.40 18.58
CA TYR A 208 -27.35 9.54 18.01
C TYR A 208 -28.11 10.21 16.88
N ASN A 209 -29.19 9.63 16.41
CA ASN A 209 -29.97 10.16 15.31
C ASN A 209 -30.80 11.35 15.78
N GLN A 210 -30.98 12.32 14.89
CA GLN A 210 -31.75 13.52 15.12
C GLN A 210 -32.47 13.88 13.84
N GLU A 211 -33.73 14.28 13.95
CA GLU A 211 -34.48 14.82 12.82
C GLU A 211 -34.27 16.33 12.76
N ALA A 212 -33.95 16.83 11.56
CA ALA A 212 -33.80 18.24 11.27
C ALA A 212 -34.45 18.51 9.90
N ASP A 213 -35.42 19.43 9.86
CA ASP A 213 -36.16 19.80 8.63
C ASP A 213 -36.77 18.60 7.89
N GLY A 214 -37.28 17.60 8.64
CA GLY A 214 -37.85 16.36 8.09
C GLY A 214 -36.82 15.37 7.53
N ILE A 215 -35.52 15.65 7.68
CA ILE A 215 -34.43 14.78 7.25
C ILE A 215 -33.83 14.10 8.49
N LEU A 216 -33.79 12.76 8.45
CA LEU A 216 -33.12 11.97 9.47
C LEU A 216 -31.60 12.11 9.32
N MET A 217 -30.95 12.64 10.35
CA MET A 217 -29.51 12.83 10.44
C MET A 217 -28.93 11.90 11.50
N GLY A 218 -27.74 11.37 11.28
CA GLY A 218 -27.10 10.45 12.23
C GLY A 218 -25.60 10.32 12.04
N VAL A 219 -24.95 9.53 12.90
CA VAL A 219 -23.52 9.22 12.77
C VAL A 219 -23.36 8.04 11.82
N SER A 220 -22.70 8.24 10.68
CA SER A 220 -22.42 7.16 9.72
C SER A 220 -21.48 6.11 10.33
N ASP A 221 -21.89 4.85 10.28
CA ASP A 221 -21.10 3.69 10.74
C ASP A 221 -19.83 3.48 9.87
N SER A 222 -19.83 4.02 8.65
CA SER A 222 -18.67 3.98 7.75
C SER A 222 -17.59 4.99 8.11
N LEU A 223 -17.95 6.12 8.74
CA LEU A 223 -16.99 7.15 9.16
C LEU A 223 -16.51 6.95 10.60
N SER A 224 -17.40 6.50 11.49
CA SER A 224 -17.05 6.32 12.89
C SER A 224 -17.81 5.17 13.53
N GLY A 225 -17.04 4.27 14.15
CA GLY A 225 -17.59 3.26 15.06
C GLY A 225 -18.10 3.83 16.38
N PHE A 226 -17.88 5.13 16.65
CA PHE A 226 -18.34 5.92 17.80
C PHE A 226 -18.72 5.10 19.05
N ASN A 227 -17.70 4.71 19.82
CA ASN A 227 -17.89 4.00 21.07
C ASN A 227 -18.01 4.99 22.22
N ASP A 228 -19.23 5.21 22.70
CA ASP A 228 -19.59 6.06 23.84
C ASP A 228 -18.84 5.71 25.12
N LYS A 229 -18.42 4.47 25.33
CA LYS A 229 -17.62 4.07 26.50
C LYS A 229 -16.18 4.56 26.43
N LYS A 230 -15.70 4.93 25.24
CA LYS A 230 -14.33 5.43 25.02
C LYS A 230 -14.33 6.95 25.04
N LEU A 231 -13.94 7.53 26.18
CA LEU A 231 -14.01 8.96 26.43
C LEU A 231 -13.32 9.82 25.35
N PHE A 232 -12.21 9.32 24.79
CA PHE A 232 -11.42 9.98 23.75
C PHE A 232 -12.04 9.97 22.34
N LEU A 233 -13.12 9.21 22.13
CA LEU A 233 -13.90 9.24 20.88
C LEU A 233 -15.06 10.23 20.93
N GLN A 234 -15.34 10.82 22.10
CA GLN A 234 -16.39 11.82 22.27
C GLN A 234 -15.85 13.22 22.01
N HIS A 235 -16.63 14.04 21.32
CA HIS A 235 -16.31 15.45 21.11
C HIS A 235 -16.73 16.26 22.33
N LYS A 236 -15.85 16.36 23.34
CA LYS A 236 -16.19 16.87 24.67
C LYS A 236 -16.69 18.31 24.72
N SER A 237 -16.32 19.15 23.77
CA SER A 237 -16.79 20.53 23.66
C SER A 237 -18.04 20.71 22.79
N ALA A 238 -18.52 19.66 22.13
CA ALA A 238 -19.76 19.73 21.34
C ALA A 238 -20.96 19.50 22.27
N LEU A 239 -22.05 20.25 22.05
CA LEU A 239 -23.29 20.14 22.81
C LEU A 239 -23.83 18.70 22.88
N SER A 240 -23.68 17.94 21.80
CA SER A 240 -24.16 16.55 21.69
C SER A 240 -23.08 15.50 21.96
N GLY A 241 -21.83 15.89 22.24
CA GLY A 241 -20.70 14.95 22.36
C GLY A 241 -20.29 14.25 21.06
N ILE A 242 -20.91 14.60 19.93
CA ILE A 242 -20.72 13.99 18.60
C ILE A 242 -20.02 15.00 17.70
N SER A 243 -19.03 14.52 16.93
CA SER A 243 -18.26 15.40 16.03
C SER A 243 -19.05 15.86 14.80
N TYR A 244 -19.80 14.96 14.16
CA TYR A 244 -20.51 15.29 12.92
C TYR A 244 -21.68 14.30 12.68
N ARG A 245 -22.75 14.80 12.05
CA ARG A 245 -23.88 14.00 11.56
C ARG A 245 -24.03 14.19 10.06
N VAL A 246 -24.49 13.14 9.39
CA VAL A 246 -24.81 13.14 7.96
C VAL A 246 -26.27 12.74 7.77
N SER A 247 -26.87 13.18 6.68
CA SER A 247 -28.20 12.74 6.27
C SER A 247 -28.24 11.25 5.95
N GLN A 248 -29.44 10.68 5.97
CA GLN A 248 -29.68 9.31 5.55
C GLN A 248 -29.10 9.04 4.15
N ARG A 249 -29.30 9.96 3.20
CA ARG A 249 -28.80 9.86 1.84
C ARG A 249 -27.28 9.85 1.79
N GLU A 250 -26.62 10.81 2.45
CA GLU A 250 -25.16 10.86 2.51
C GLU A 250 -24.57 9.60 3.17
N ALA A 251 -25.20 9.08 4.22
CA ALA A 251 -24.75 7.87 4.90
C ALA A 251 -24.80 6.62 4.01
N GLN A 252 -25.83 6.50 3.15
CA GLN A 252 -25.89 5.44 2.13
C GLN A 252 -24.77 5.57 1.10
N LEU A 253 -24.49 6.77 0.62
CA LEU A 253 -23.44 7.04 -0.36
C LEU A 253 -22.04 6.77 0.22
N LEU A 254 -21.80 7.19 1.46
CA LEU A 254 -20.58 6.86 2.19
C LEU A 254 -20.41 5.34 2.32
N TRP A 255 -21.48 4.62 2.66
CA TRP A 255 -21.42 3.15 2.71
C TRP A 255 -21.02 2.54 1.37
N LYS A 256 -21.61 3.03 0.27
CA LYS A 256 -21.25 2.61 -1.10
C LYS A 256 -19.80 2.93 -1.44
N PHE A 257 -19.29 4.10 -1.08
CA PHE A 257 -17.89 4.48 -1.29
C PHE A 257 -16.92 3.50 -0.60
N PHE A 258 -17.13 3.22 0.68
CA PHE A 258 -16.28 2.30 1.43
C PHE A 258 -16.48 0.83 1.00
N ARG A 259 -17.61 0.50 0.36
CA ARG A 259 -17.84 -0.78 -0.32
C ARG A 259 -16.94 -0.91 -1.55
N LEU A 260 -16.90 0.11 -2.42
CA LEU A 260 -16.00 0.14 -3.58
C LEU A 260 -14.54 -0.06 -3.13
N GLN A 261 -14.14 0.60 -2.05
CA GLN A 261 -12.81 0.39 -1.46
C GLN A 261 -12.57 -1.05 -1.00
N SER A 262 -13.50 -1.62 -0.22
CA SER A 262 -13.36 -2.96 0.35
C SER A 262 -13.30 -4.03 -0.74
N ASN A 263 -14.00 -3.77 -1.84
CA ASN A 263 -14.03 -4.58 -3.04
C ASN A 263 -12.83 -4.36 -3.97
N LYS A 264 -11.91 -3.44 -3.64
CA LYS A 264 -10.78 -3.04 -4.50
C LYS A 264 -11.22 -2.56 -5.90
N GLN A 265 -12.34 -1.84 -5.97
CA GLN A 265 -12.86 -1.23 -7.20
C GLN A 265 -12.35 0.20 -7.42
N ILE A 266 -11.61 0.74 -6.45
CA ILE A 266 -10.93 2.04 -6.51
C ILE A 266 -9.46 1.87 -6.11
N PRO A 267 -8.55 2.72 -6.62
CA PRO A 267 -7.13 2.63 -6.33
C PRO A 267 -6.79 2.95 -4.88
N ASN A 268 -5.60 2.55 -4.45
CA ASN A 268 -5.03 2.94 -3.17
C ASN A 268 -3.53 3.28 -3.35
N PRO A 269 -3.09 4.53 -3.11
CA PRO A 269 -3.89 5.71 -2.77
C PRO A 269 -4.94 6.08 -3.83
N MET A 270 -6.00 6.77 -3.42
CA MET A 270 -7.08 7.26 -4.27
C MET A 270 -7.02 8.79 -4.42
N PRO A 271 -6.88 9.33 -5.64
CA PRO A 271 -7.16 10.74 -5.90
C PRO A 271 -8.67 10.92 -6.12
N LEU A 272 -9.28 11.80 -5.33
CA LEU A 272 -10.67 12.22 -5.46
C LEU A 272 -10.70 13.69 -5.87
N PHE A 273 -10.92 13.95 -7.16
CA PHE A 273 -10.87 15.29 -7.72
C PHE A 273 -12.09 16.12 -7.32
N VAL A 274 -11.83 17.37 -6.95
CA VAL A 274 -12.84 18.36 -6.59
C VAL A 274 -13.34 19.02 -7.88
N ASP A 275 -14.67 19.06 -8.05
CA ASP A 275 -15.35 19.69 -9.19
C ASP A 275 -14.82 19.26 -10.59
N ASN A 276 -14.30 18.03 -10.70
CA ASN A 276 -13.77 17.48 -11.95
C ASN A 276 -14.28 16.05 -12.18
N GLU A 277 -15.52 15.97 -12.65
CA GLU A 277 -16.23 14.70 -12.87
C GLU A 277 -15.55 13.83 -13.92
N GLU A 278 -14.97 14.44 -14.97
CA GLU A 278 -14.33 13.70 -16.05
C GLU A 278 -13.10 12.94 -15.54
N ALA A 279 -12.24 13.59 -14.76
CA ALA A 279 -11.08 12.92 -14.15
C ALA A 279 -11.49 11.80 -13.18
N ASN A 280 -12.56 12.01 -12.41
CA ASN A 280 -13.10 10.99 -11.50
C ASN A 280 -13.64 9.77 -12.28
N LYS A 281 -14.39 9.97 -13.37
CA LYS A 281 -14.91 8.88 -14.22
C LYS A 281 -13.79 8.09 -14.90
N GLU A 282 -12.77 8.80 -15.40
CA GLU A 282 -11.61 8.19 -16.05
C GLU A 282 -10.75 7.37 -15.09
N MET A 283 -10.56 7.86 -13.86
CA MET A 283 -9.82 7.14 -12.84
C MET A 283 -10.43 5.74 -12.60
N ILE A 284 -11.76 5.64 -12.55
CA ILE A 284 -12.44 4.37 -12.31
C ILE A 284 -12.44 3.49 -13.55
N SER A 285 -12.69 4.08 -14.74
CA SER A 285 -12.69 3.31 -15.99
C SER A 285 -11.33 2.61 -16.22
N PHE A 286 -10.23 3.24 -15.83
CA PHE A 286 -8.89 2.64 -15.91
C PHE A 286 -8.64 1.55 -14.89
N HIS A 287 -9.23 1.64 -13.71
CA HIS A 287 -9.11 0.63 -12.66
C HIS A 287 -9.88 -0.66 -13.03
N GLU A 288 -10.87 -0.56 -13.91
CA GLU A 288 -11.77 -1.67 -14.23
C GLU A 288 -11.40 -2.50 -15.47
N SER A 289 -10.41 -2.09 -16.28
CA SER A 289 -10.08 -2.75 -17.56
C SER A 289 -9.33 -4.09 -17.42
N GLY A 290 -9.59 -4.89 -16.38
CA GLY A 290 -9.02 -6.23 -16.17
C GLY A 290 -7.60 -6.26 -15.58
N GLN A 291 -7.01 -5.10 -15.26
CA GLN A 291 -5.80 -4.98 -14.45
C GLN A 291 -6.03 -3.83 -13.48
N ALA A 292 -6.29 -4.13 -12.21
CA ALA A 292 -6.47 -3.12 -11.16
C ALA A 292 -5.21 -2.25 -11.09
N LYS A 293 -5.28 -1.08 -11.74
CA LYS A 293 -4.11 -0.23 -11.95
C LYS A 293 -3.71 0.46 -10.66
N GLY A 294 -2.42 0.48 -10.39
CA GLY A 294 -1.87 1.24 -9.27
C GLY A 294 -2.05 2.75 -9.48
N TYR A 295 -1.94 3.51 -8.39
CA TYR A 295 -1.99 4.98 -8.41
C TYR A 295 -1.08 5.59 -9.48
N THR A 296 0.16 5.09 -9.59
CA THR A 296 1.16 5.55 -10.58
C THR A 296 0.63 5.50 -12.01
N GLU A 297 0.03 4.38 -12.41
CA GLU A 297 -0.51 4.19 -13.76
C GLU A 297 -1.72 5.08 -14.01
N ILE A 298 -2.57 5.27 -12.99
CA ILE A 298 -3.73 6.17 -13.06
C ILE A 298 -3.28 7.59 -13.29
N VAL A 299 -2.31 8.08 -12.51
CA VAL A 299 -1.74 9.43 -12.67
C VAL A 299 -1.17 9.62 -14.07
N GLN A 300 -0.32 8.69 -14.55
CA GLN A 300 0.28 8.75 -15.88
C GLN A 300 -0.78 8.80 -17.00
N ARG A 301 -1.85 8.01 -16.87
CA ARG A 301 -2.94 8.00 -17.86
C ARG A 301 -3.76 9.29 -17.83
N LEU A 302 -4.07 9.81 -16.65
CA LEU A 302 -4.81 11.07 -16.52
C LEU A 302 -4.01 12.24 -17.12
N LEU A 303 -2.71 12.33 -16.81
CA LEU A 303 -1.82 13.34 -17.39
C LEU A 303 -1.80 13.27 -18.91
N LYS A 304 -1.63 12.06 -19.46
CA LYS A 304 -1.65 11.83 -20.92
C LYS A 304 -3.01 12.15 -21.55
N LYS A 305 -4.10 11.75 -20.90
CA LYS A 305 -5.46 11.93 -21.44
C LYS A 305 -5.85 13.40 -21.51
N PHE A 306 -5.52 14.17 -20.48
CA PHE A 306 -5.87 15.59 -20.40
C PHE A 306 -4.80 16.51 -20.99
N ASP A 307 -3.71 15.96 -21.52
CA ASP A 307 -2.54 16.68 -22.03
C ASP A 307 -2.04 17.72 -21.00
N ARG A 308 -1.80 17.25 -19.78
CA ARG A 308 -1.35 18.09 -18.65
C ARG A 308 -0.01 17.61 -18.12
N ASN A 309 0.80 18.56 -17.66
CA ASN A 309 2.03 18.28 -16.93
C ASN A 309 1.77 17.89 -15.47
N ASP A 310 0.70 18.44 -14.88
CA ASP A 310 0.36 18.26 -13.46
C ASP A 310 -1.13 17.98 -13.26
N LEU A 311 -1.44 17.27 -12.17
CA LEU A 311 -2.81 17.10 -11.68
C LEU A 311 -3.08 18.12 -10.58
N GLN A 312 -4.33 18.56 -10.41
CA GLN A 312 -4.66 19.62 -9.46
C GLN A 312 -5.98 19.33 -8.75
N ASN A 313 -6.15 19.96 -7.59
CA ASN A 313 -7.39 20.02 -6.82
C ASN A 313 -8.03 18.65 -6.54
N PHE A 314 -7.35 17.80 -5.78
CA PHE A 314 -7.92 16.53 -5.35
C PHE A 314 -7.60 16.21 -3.89
N TYR A 315 -8.49 15.46 -3.23
CA TYR A 315 -8.17 14.78 -1.98
C TYR A 315 -7.39 13.51 -2.29
N LEU A 316 -6.22 13.33 -1.69
CA LEU A 316 -5.49 12.07 -1.70
C LEU A 316 -5.90 11.25 -0.47
N ILE A 317 -6.48 10.08 -0.71
CA ILE A 317 -6.99 9.20 0.35
C ILE A 317 -6.17 7.90 0.35
N PHE A 318 -5.54 7.57 1.46
CA PHE A 318 -4.84 6.30 1.64
C PHE A 318 -5.64 5.40 2.58
N PHE A 319 -6.01 4.21 2.11
CA PHE A 319 -6.78 3.24 2.88
C PHE A 319 -5.90 2.17 3.52
N ASP A 320 -6.32 1.69 4.68
CA ASP A 320 -5.76 0.50 5.32
C ASP A 320 -6.39 -0.75 4.73
N VAL A 321 -5.71 -1.34 3.74
CA VAL A 321 -6.16 -2.59 3.10
C VAL A 321 -6.07 -3.81 4.02
N ARG A 322 -5.40 -3.70 5.17
CA ARG A 322 -5.25 -4.78 6.16
C ARG A 322 -6.35 -4.75 7.21
N SER A 323 -7.00 -3.60 7.39
CA SER A 323 -8.07 -3.44 8.37
C SER A 323 -9.30 -4.26 7.96
N LYS A 324 -9.89 -4.97 8.93
CA LYS A 324 -11.13 -5.75 8.73
C LYS A 324 -12.32 -4.89 8.28
N LYS A 325 -12.31 -3.60 8.62
CA LYS A 325 -13.25 -2.60 8.14
C LYS A 325 -12.48 -1.56 7.34
N SER A 326 -13.10 -1.01 6.30
CA SER A 326 -12.49 0.09 5.57
C SER A 326 -12.09 1.22 6.53
N LYS A 327 -10.85 1.67 6.43
CA LYS A 327 -10.27 2.68 7.31
C LYS A 327 -9.34 3.56 6.49
N ILE A 328 -9.46 4.87 6.65
CA ILE A 328 -8.52 5.85 6.08
C ILE A 328 -7.32 5.96 7.03
N ILE A 329 -6.10 5.77 6.51
CA ILE A 329 -4.84 5.96 7.26
C ILE A 329 -4.34 7.39 7.10
N ASP A 330 -4.40 7.92 5.88
CA ASP A 330 -3.94 9.27 5.56
C ASP A 330 -4.94 9.93 4.61
N LEU A 331 -5.13 11.22 4.81
CA LEU A 331 -5.98 12.08 4.00
C LEU A 331 -5.33 13.45 3.91
N ASP A 332 -5.24 13.99 2.70
CA ASP A 332 -4.80 15.36 2.50
C ASP A 332 -5.43 15.97 1.25
N PHE A 333 -5.48 17.29 1.17
CA PHE A 333 -5.83 17.99 -0.05
C PHE A 333 -4.53 18.32 -0.81
N VAL A 334 -4.49 17.98 -2.09
CA VAL A 334 -3.35 18.24 -2.99
C VAL A 334 -3.78 19.31 -3.99
N PRO A 335 -3.37 20.58 -3.79
CA PRO A 335 -3.71 21.66 -4.72
C PRO A 335 -3.08 21.44 -6.09
N VAL A 336 -1.80 21.06 -6.11
CA VAL A 336 -1.03 20.76 -7.32
C VAL A 336 -0.14 19.56 -7.06
N PHE A 337 -0.32 18.52 -7.86
CA PHE A 337 0.53 17.34 -7.91
C PHE A 337 1.57 17.50 -9.02
N ARG A 338 2.79 17.86 -8.62
CA ARG A 338 3.94 18.04 -9.50
C ARG A 338 4.52 16.68 -9.87
N TYR A 339 4.19 16.20 -11.07
CA TYR A 339 4.60 14.88 -11.53
C TYR A 339 6.07 14.85 -11.92
N HIS A 340 6.50 15.85 -12.69
CA HIS A 340 7.87 15.97 -13.17
C HIS A 340 8.83 16.43 -12.07
N ILE A 341 10.08 16.01 -12.24
CA ILE A 341 11.20 16.48 -11.42
C ILE A 341 12.07 17.36 -12.30
N ASP A 342 12.28 18.59 -11.83
CA ASP A 342 13.23 19.52 -12.42
C ASP A 342 14.58 19.43 -11.67
N GLY A 343 15.68 19.68 -12.39
CA GLY A 343 17.00 19.82 -11.78
C GLY A 343 17.75 18.52 -11.46
N LEU A 344 17.15 17.35 -11.65
CA LEU A 344 17.87 16.07 -11.59
C LEU A 344 18.31 15.66 -12.99
N GLY A 345 19.58 15.94 -13.32
CA GLY A 345 20.21 15.55 -14.60
C GLY A 345 20.55 14.06 -14.67
N GLN A 346 21.37 13.70 -15.67
CA GLN A 346 21.94 12.36 -15.73
C GLN A 346 22.89 12.14 -14.56
N LEU A 347 22.74 11.00 -13.87
CA LEU A 347 23.63 10.65 -12.75
C LEU A 347 25.03 10.33 -13.28
N ILE A 348 26.04 10.91 -12.64
CA ILE A 348 27.45 10.67 -12.90
C ILE A 348 27.89 9.45 -12.09
N GLU A 349 28.50 8.47 -12.77
CA GLU A 349 29.10 7.31 -12.10
C GLU A 349 30.49 7.69 -11.53
N LEU A 350 30.51 8.02 -10.24
CA LEU A 350 31.72 8.39 -9.49
C LEU A 350 32.43 7.16 -8.93
N PHE A 351 31.66 6.11 -8.61
CA PHE A 351 32.14 4.86 -8.04
C PHE A 351 31.73 3.72 -8.97
N SER A 352 32.70 3.01 -9.54
CA SER A 352 32.46 2.07 -10.64
C SER A 352 31.47 0.97 -10.26
N LEU A 353 30.43 0.81 -11.05
CA LEU A 353 29.40 -0.21 -10.87
C LEU A 353 29.54 -1.31 -11.93
N LYS A 354 29.03 -2.50 -11.62
CA LYS A 354 28.91 -3.58 -12.62
C LYS A 354 27.71 -3.35 -13.55
N GLU A 355 26.70 -2.66 -13.05
CA GLU A 355 25.48 -2.29 -13.77
C GLU A 355 25.38 -0.76 -13.81
N PRO A 356 24.97 -0.17 -14.94
CA PRO A 356 24.93 1.27 -15.07
C PRO A 356 23.90 1.89 -14.12
N LEU A 357 24.17 3.13 -13.71
CA LEU A 357 23.20 3.94 -12.98
C LEU A 357 21.90 4.11 -13.80
N PRO A 358 20.75 4.36 -13.15
CA PRO A 358 19.50 4.59 -13.85
C PRO A 358 19.62 5.71 -14.89
N ASN A 359 19.35 5.39 -16.16
CA ASN A 359 19.58 6.29 -17.32
C ASN A 359 18.86 7.65 -17.22
N SER A 360 17.69 7.70 -16.58
CA SER A 360 16.89 8.92 -16.40
C SER A 360 15.89 8.78 -15.27
N ILE A 361 15.76 9.86 -14.48
CA ILE A 361 14.77 10.03 -13.42
C ILE A 361 13.97 11.28 -13.79
N SER A 362 12.82 11.06 -14.41
CA SER A 362 12.04 12.14 -15.03
C SER A 362 10.88 12.64 -14.17
N ASN A 363 10.47 11.84 -13.20
CA ASN A 363 9.26 12.05 -12.40
C ASN A 363 9.40 11.50 -10.99
N VAL A 364 8.44 11.86 -10.13
CA VAL A 364 8.41 11.46 -8.72
C VAL A 364 8.38 9.95 -8.49
N PHE A 365 7.77 9.17 -9.39
CA PHE A 365 7.74 7.70 -9.23
C PHE A 365 9.06 7.05 -9.67
N ASP A 366 9.73 7.62 -10.68
CA ASP A 366 11.12 7.24 -11.00
C ASP A 366 12.02 7.46 -9.78
N LEU A 367 11.93 8.63 -9.14
CA LEU A 367 12.72 8.94 -7.93
C LEU A 367 12.40 7.95 -6.80
N GLN A 368 11.12 7.62 -6.59
CA GLN A 368 10.71 6.63 -5.59
C GLN A 368 11.35 5.26 -5.85
N LEU A 369 11.20 4.71 -7.05
CA LEU A 369 11.59 3.34 -7.35
C LEU A 369 13.09 3.18 -7.58
N LYS A 370 13.69 4.08 -8.36
CA LYS A 370 15.09 3.98 -8.81
C LYS A 370 16.09 4.52 -7.80
N ILE A 371 15.65 5.38 -6.87
CA ILE A 371 16.54 6.02 -5.88
C ILE A 371 16.09 5.70 -4.46
N ILE A 372 14.94 6.21 -4.04
CA ILE A 372 14.54 6.20 -2.63
C ILE A 372 14.45 4.76 -2.11
N ASN A 373 13.86 3.85 -2.91
CA ASN A 373 13.70 2.45 -2.49
C ASN A 373 15.04 1.74 -2.23
N LYS A 374 16.14 2.13 -2.91
CA LYS A 374 17.48 1.56 -2.70
C LYS A 374 18.04 1.94 -1.32
N ILE A 375 17.71 3.12 -0.82
CA ILE A 375 18.13 3.62 0.49
C ILE A 375 17.54 2.76 1.62
N PHE A 376 16.30 2.29 1.43
CA PHE A 376 15.60 1.39 2.34
C PHE A 376 15.81 -0.09 2.02
N ASN A 377 16.83 -0.46 1.24
CA ASN A 377 17.12 -1.84 0.84
C ASN A 377 15.91 -2.57 0.19
N GLY A 378 15.06 -1.85 -0.54
CA GLY A 378 13.87 -2.40 -1.19
C GLY A 378 12.64 -2.57 -0.28
N HIS A 379 12.69 -2.08 0.96
CA HIS A 379 11.62 -2.26 1.94
C HIS A 379 10.56 -1.15 1.95
N LEU A 380 10.68 -0.12 1.09
CA LEU A 380 9.67 0.93 0.98
C LEU A 380 8.60 0.59 -0.06
N VAL A 381 9.02 0.01 -1.19
CA VAL A 381 8.15 -0.42 -2.30
C VAL A 381 8.60 -1.77 -2.83
N SER A 382 7.67 -2.68 -3.08
CA SER A 382 7.96 -4.00 -3.68
C SER A 382 6.96 -4.37 -4.77
N GLU A 383 7.37 -5.21 -5.73
CA GLU A 383 6.46 -5.74 -6.74
C GLU A 383 5.52 -6.80 -6.16
N LYS A 384 4.28 -6.82 -6.66
CA LYS A 384 3.28 -7.85 -6.31
C LYS A 384 3.40 -9.04 -7.27
N LYS A 385 3.09 -10.25 -6.78
CA LYS A 385 3.09 -11.51 -7.56
C LYS A 385 2.16 -11.51 -8.80
N GLY A 386 1.25 -10.54 -8.92
CA GLY A 386 0.33 -10.38 -10.06
C GLY A 386 0.51 -9.09 -10.84
N GLY A 387 1.68 -8.44 -10.73
CA GLY A 387 1.95 -7.13 -11.30
C GLY A 387 1.53 -5.97 -10.40
N GLY A 388 2.12 -4.81 -10.64
CA GLY A 388 1.91 -3.58 -9.87
C GLY A 388 2.73 -3.49 -8.58
N LEU A 389 2.63 -2.33 -7.94
CA LEU A 389 3.44 -1.97 -6.78
C LEU A 389 2.69 -2.18 -5.46
N TRP A 390 3.42 -2.63 -4.44
CA TRP A 390 3.03 -2.65 -3.04
C TRP A 390 3.75 -1.51 -2.31
N LEU A 391 2.98 -0.53 -1.85
CA LEU A 391 3.48 0.67 -1.17
C LEU A 391 3.48 0.46 0.35
N LYS A 392 4.66 0.37 0.99
CA LYS A 392 4.81 0.00 2.42
C LYS A 392 4.90 1.20 3.37
N TYR A 393 4.51 2.40 2.92
CA TYR A 393 4.62 3.64 3.70
C TYR A 393 3.90 3.62 5.05
N PHE A 394 2.82 2.85 5.15
CA PHE A 394 2.01 2.73 6.37
C PHE A 394 1.95 1.30 6.91
N ASP A 395 2.77 0.40 6.37
CA ASP A 395 2.81 -0.98 6.82
C ASP A 395 3.50 -1.08 8.18
N ASP A 396 3.05 -2.06 8.96
CA ASP A 396 3.74 -2.52 10.15
C ASP A 396 4.79 -3.52 9.68
N ILE A 397 6.02 -3.03 9.53
CA ILE A 397 7.18 -3.85 9.18
C ILE A 397 7.93 -4.25 10.45
N GLU A 398 8.49 -5.45 10.47
CA GLU A 398 9.34 -5.93 11.56
C GLU A 398 10.77 -6.12 11.04
N PRO A 399 11.81 -5.88 11.87
CA PRO A 399 13.19 -6.14 11.48
C PRO A 399 13.38 -7.56 10.94
N SER A 400 14.00 -7.66 9.77
CA SER A 400 14.34 -8.92 9.13
C SER A 400 15.74 -8.84 8.50
N PRO A 401 16.81 -8.96 9.31
CA PRO A 401 18.19 -8.74 8.86
C PRO A 401 18.61 -9.62 7.68
N LYS A 402 18.11 -10.88 7.63
CA LYS A 402 18.33 -11.82 6.51
C LYS A 402 17.94 -11.25 5.14
N TYR A 403 16.94 -10.35 5.11
CA TYR A 403 16.44 -9.71 3.90
C TYR A 403 16.90 -8.25 3.76
N GLY A 404 17.90 -7.83 4.55
CA GLY A 404 18.46 -6.47 4.49
C GLY A 404 17.68 -5.41 5.25
N LEU A 405 16.65 -5.79 6.03
CA LEU A 405 15.95 -4.89 6.95
C LEU A 405 16.54 -5.08 8.35
N THR A 406 17.73 -4.53 8.56
CA THR A 406 18.40 -4.47 9.87
C THR A 406 17.68 -3.46 10.77
N ASP A 407 18.03 -3.44 12.07
CA ASP A 407 17.48 -2.44 12.99
C ASP A 407 17.77 -1.00 12.54
N ALA A 408 18.95 -0.74 11.97
CA ALA A 408 19.31 0.57 11.45
C ALA A 408 18.43 0.99 10.26
N ILE A 409 18.21 0.08 9.31
CA ILE A 409 17.34 0.35 8.15
C ILE A 409 15.87 0.48 8.59
N PHE A 410 15.43 -0.31 9.56
CA PHE A 410 14.11 -0.18 10.16
C PHE A 410 13.95 1.21 10.82
N HIS A 411 14.92 1.66 11.61
CA HIS A 411 14.87 3.00 12.24
C HIS A 411 14.81 4.12 11.20
N ILE A 412 15.65 4.06 10.16
CA ILE A 412 15.60 4.97 9.01
C ILE A 412 14.22 4.96 8.36
N HIS A 413 13.64 3.77 8.14
CA HIS A 413 12.29 3.62 7.58
C HIS A 413 11.24 4.33 8.43
N GLN A 414 11.21 4.02 9.73
CA GLN A 414 10.23 4.63 10.64
C GLN A 414 10.40 6.14 10.76
N GLN A 415 11.64 6.64 10.71
CA GLN A 415 11.95 8.05 10.84
C GLN A 415 11.56 8.86 9.59
N TYR A 416 11.79 8.32 8.39
CA TYR A 416 11.77 9.11 7.15
C TYR A 416 10.69 8.72 6.12
N ARG A 417 10.05 7.56 6.22
CA ARG A 417 9.06 7.10 5.21
C ARG A 417 7.95 8.11 4.97
N LYS A 418 7.47 8.79 6.02
CA LYS A 418 6.36 9.76 5.93
C LYS A 418 6.76 11.01 5.13
N ALA A 419 7.97 11.51 5.33
CA ALA A 419 8.50 12.64 4.58
C ALA A 419 8.55 12.34 3.07
N PHE A 420 9.04 11.16 2.70
CA PHE A 420 9.01 10.74 1.29
C PHE A 420 7.60 10.48 0.77
N TYR A 421 6.68 9.95 1.59
CA TYR A 421 5.29 9.82 1.18
C TYR A 421 4.68 11.20 0.82
N ASP A 422 4.88 12.20 1.67
CA ASP A 422 4.38 13.55 1.45
C ASP A 422 5.07 14.23 0.24
N TYR A 423 6.38 14.02 0.06
CA TYR A 423 7.11 14.51 -1.11
C TYR A 423 6.60 13.90 -2.43
N ILE A 424 6.42 12.57 -2.45
CA ILE A 424 6.10 11.81 -3.67
C ILE A 424 4.62 11.93 -4.04
N PHE A 425 3.71 11.81 -3.07
CA PHE A 425 2.28 11.72 -3.34
C PHE A 425 1.53 13.03 -3.16
N LYS A 426 2.05 13.97 -2.37
CA LYS A 426 1.39 15.24 -2.06
C LYS A 426 2.11 16.49 -2.56
N SER A 427 3.25 16.30 -3.23
CA SER A 427 4.08 17.39 -3.77
C SER A 427 4.57 18.42 -2.73
N LYS A 428 4.65 18.01 -1.46
CA LYS A 428 5.29 18.77 -0.37
C LYS A 428 6.81 18.65 -0.51
N ARG A 429 7.41 19.45 -1.40
CA ARG A 429 8.84 19.35 -1.75
C ARG A 429 9.75 19.65 -0.57
N GLU A 430 9.28 20.49 0.34
CA GLU A 430 9.89 20.85 1.62
C GLU A 430 9.86 19.73 2.67
N ALA A 431 9.10 18.64 2.45
CA ALA A 431 8.98 17.56 3.41
C ALA A 431 10.30 16.78 3.61
N VAL A 432 11.18 16.79 2.61
CA VAL A 432 12.50 16.15 2.66
C VAL A 432 13.56 17.24 2.64
N SER A 433 14.28 17.38 3.74
CA SER A 433 15.42 18.31 3.83
C SER A 433 16.73 17.62 3.45
N CYS A 434 17.70 18.42 3.02
CA CYS A 434 19.08 18.02 2.81
C CYS A 434 19.66 17.23 4.00
N ALA A 435 19.52 17.76 5.22
CA ALA A 435 20.04 17.11 6.43
C ALA A 435 19.42 15.73 6.68
N MET A 436 18.12 15.57 6.42
CA MET A 436 17.44 14.26 6.52
C MET A 436 17.97 13.28 5.48
N PHE A 437 18.21 13.76 4.25
CA PHE A 437 18.75 12.93 3.18
C PHE A 437 20.18 12.47 3.51
N ASP A 438 21.05 13.37 3.97
CA ASP A 438 22.44 13.03 4.34
C ASP A 438 22.51 12.03 5.50
N ASP A 439 21.74 12.27 6.57
CA ASP A 439 21.70 11.36 7.72
C ASP A 439 21.24 9.96 7.30
N MET A 440 20.19 9.89 6.47
CA MET A 440 19.67 8.64 5.96
C MET A 440 20.67 7.91 5.06
N MET A 441 21.31 8.61 4.12
CA MET A 441 22.31 8.02 3.24
C MET A 441 23.50 7.49 4.02
N LEU A 442 24.05 8.31 4.95
CA LEU A 442 25.17 7.91 5.78
C LEU A 442 24.83 6.67 6.62
N LYS A 443 23.70 6.67 7.35
CA LYS A 443 23.31 5.51 8.17
C LYS A 443 23.07 4.26 7.33
N SER A 444 22.43 4.39 6.17
CA SER A 444 22.15 3.27 5.27
C SER A 444 23.42 2.68 4.65
N ILE A 445 24.42 3.51 4.33
CA ILE A 445 25.74 3.07 3.83
C ILE A 445 26.55 2.42 4.96
N LEU A 446 26.60 3.02 6.14
CA LEU A 446 27.31 2.46 7.29
C LEU A 446 26.72 1.11 7.72
N ASP A 447 25.40 0.94 7.65
CA ASP A 447 24.75 -0.34 7.91
C ASP A 447 25.18 -1.42 6.92
N ASP A 448 25.29 -1.07 5.63
CA ASP A 448 25.77 -1.99 4.61
C ASP A 448 27.23 -2.38 4.81
N ILE A 449 28.08 -1.44 5.23
CA ILE A 449 29.49 -1.69 5.54
C ILE A 449 29.62 -2.66 6.73
N ARG A 450 28.84 -2.43 7.79
CA ARG A 450 28.89 -3.24 9.02
C ARG A 450 28.46 -4.70 8.77
N HIS A 451 27.48 -4.90 7.89
CA HIS A 451 26.91 -6.21 7.57
C HIS A 451 27.43 -6.77 6.24
N ASP A 452 28.54 -6.24 5.72
CA ASP A 452 29.21 -6.81 4.56
C ASP A 452 29.96 -8.09 4.96
N GLU A 453 29.57 -9.20 4.38
CA GLU A 453 30.25 -10.49 4.53
C GLU A 453 30.77 -10.89 3.16
N GLU A 454 32.08 -11.12 3.04
CA GLU A 454 32.69 -11.58 1.78
C GLU A 454 32.41 -10.66 0.58
N PHE A 455 32.44 -9.33 0.78
CA PHE A 455 32.20 -8.32 -0.28
C PHE A 455 30.80 -8.37 -0.91
N ASN A 456 29.83 -9.07 -0.31
CA ASN A 456 28.50 -9.26 -0.89
C ASN A 456 27.64 -7.98 -0.93
N LYS A 457 28.03 -6.91 -0.24
CA LYS A 457 27.37 -5.58 -0.27
C LYS A 457 28.13 -4.53 -1.06
N HIS A 458 29.30 -4.86 -1.61
CA HIS A 458 30.16 -3.91 -2.33
C HIS A 458 29.41 -3.08 -3.38
N TYR A 459 28.61 -3.75 -4.23
CA TYR A 459 27.77 -3.10 -5.23
C TYR A 459 26.78 -2.11 -4.61
N ARG A 460 26.03 -2.56 -3.59
CA ARG A 460 24.99 -1.75 -2.93
C ARG A 460 25.57 -0.51 -2.25
N ILE A 461 26.76 -0.63 -1.66
CA ILE A 461 27.46 0.50 -1.03
C ILE A 461 27.85 1.54 -2.09
N ARG A 462 28.49 1.12 -3.19
CA ARG A 462 28.85 2.03 -4.29
C ARG A 462 27.64 2.67 -4.94
N GLU A 463 26.57 1.92 -5.12
CA GLU A 463 25.31 2.42 -5.66
C GLU A 463 24.72 3.53 -4.78
N LYS A 464 24.68 3.32 -3.46
CA LYS A 464 24.24 4.35 -2.50
C LYS A 464 25.17 5.55 -2.48
N LEU A 465 26.49 5.37 -2.57
CA LEU A 465 27.44 6.49 -2.63
C LEU A 465 27.23 7.34 -3.89
N ASN A 466 27.05 6.70 -5.06
CA ASN A 466 26.71 7.41 -6.30
C ASN A 466 25.41 8.21 -6.13
N ILE A 467 24.37 7.60 -5.54
CA ILE A 467 23.11 8.30 -5.24
C ILE A 467 23.33 9.50 -4.34
N TRP A 468 24.05 9.33 -3.22
CA TRP A 468 24.23 10.39 -2.23
C TRP A 468 24.93 11.60 -2.84
N PHE A 469 25.97 11.38 -3.64
CA PHE A 469 26.77 12.46 -4.19
C PHE A 469 26.02 13.16 -5.32
N ASN A 470 25.34 12.43 -6.21
CA ASN A 470 24.56 13.06 -7.27
C ASN A 470 23.34 13.84 -6.75
N LEU A 471 22.73 13.43 -5.64
CA LEU A 471 21.56 14.11 -5.07
C LEU A 471 21.92 15.07 -3.92
N TYR A 472 23.21 15.34 -3.70
CA TYR A 472 23.69 16.11 -2.56
C TYR A 472 23.05 17.50 -2.47
N ASN A 473 22.82 18.14 -3.62
CA ASN A 473 22.20 19.46 -3.70
C ASN A 473 20.71 19.42 -4.09
N PHE A 474 20.15 18.24 -4.35
CA PHE A 474 18.81 18.12 -4.91
C PHE A 474 17.70 18.50 -3.90
N PHE A 475 17.82 18.08 -2.64
CA PHE A 475 16.84 18.38 -1.58
C PHE A 475 17.14 19.67 -0.81
N ASN A 476 17.84 20.61 -1.44
CA ASN A 476 18.48 21.73 -0.75
C ASN A 476 17.68 23.04 -0.82
N GLN A 477 17.66 23.78 0.29
CA GLN A 477 17.16 25.16 0.38
C GLN A 477 18.31 26.20 0.54
N ASN A 478 19.55 25.74 0.71
CA ASN A 478 20.75 26.56 0.94
C ASN A 478 21.67 26.59 -0.29
N GLN A 479 21.94 27.77 -0.85
CA GLN A 479 22.72 27.93 -2.09
C GLN A 479 24.24 27.68 -1.95
N ASN A 480 24.76 27.47 -0.74
CA ASN A 480 26.21 27.45 -0.47
C ASN A 480 26.81 26.03 -0.37
N ARG A 481 26.12 25.01 -0.87
CA ARG A 481 26.57 23.62 -0.77
C ARG A 481 27.27 23.21 -2.06
N GLU A 482 28.53 22.79 -1.93
CA GLU A 482 29.36 22.41 -3.08
C GLU A 482 28.84 21.15 -3.78
N ASP A 483 29.02 21.09 -5.09
CA ASP A 483 28.66 19.93 -5.90
C ASP A 483 29.64 18.77 -5.65
N MET A 484 29.15 17.72 -4.99
CA MET A 484 29.98 16.57 -4.59
C MET A 484 30.56 15.79 -5.78
N PRO A 485 29.85 15.58 -6.90
CA PRO A 485 30.42 14.97 -8.10
C PRO A 485 31.66 15.72 -8.60
N ASN A 486 31.55 17.03 -8.84
CA ASN A 486 32.67 17.85 -9.30
C ASN A 486 33.81 17.84 -8.27
N LYS A 487 33.49 18.07 -7.00
CA LYS A 487 34.48 18.07 -5.91
C LYS A 487 35.25 16.76 -5.81
N THR A 488 34.59 15.63 -6.00
CA THR A 488 35.21 14.31 -5.94
C THR A 488 36.20 14.11 -7.10
N LEU A 489 35.82 14.53 -8.31
CA LEU A 489 36.68 14.45 -9.49
C LEU A 489 37.90 15.38 -9.38
N GLU A 490 37.68 16.62 -8.92
CA GLU A 490 38.75 17.59 -8.65
C GLU A 490 39.74 17.05 -7.61
N THR A 491 39.23 16.53 -6.49
CA THR A 491 40.04 15.93 -5.43
C THR A 491 40.86 14.74 -5.96
N LYS A 492 40.23 13.86 -6.75
CA LYS A 492 40.91 12.70 -7.35
C LYS A 492 42.07 13.14 -8.26
N ASN A 493 41.85 14.15 -9.11
CA ASN A 493 42.88 14.66 -10.02
C ASN A 493 44.01 15.37 -9.27
N LYS A 494 43.68 16.17 -8.25
CA LYS A 494 44.66 16.83 -7.39
C LYS A 494 45.54 15.80 -6.68
N LEU A 495 44.96 14.74 -6.10
CA LEU A 495 45.74 13.72 -5.41
C LEU A 495 46.65 12.91 -6.33
N LYS A 496 46.30 12.71 -7.61
CA LYS A 496 47.24 12.16 -8.60
C LYS A 496 48.47 13.05 -8.74
N SER A 497 48.28 14.37 -8.88
CA SER A 497 49.42 15.31 -8.95
C SER A 497 50.28 15.31 -7.67
N VAL A 498 49.67 15.14 -6.49
CA VAL A 498 50.38 15.02 -5.21
C VAL A 498 51.24 13.75 -5.15
N MET A 499 50.81 12.66 -5.80
CA MET A 499 51.58 11.41 -5.85
C MET A 499 52.77 11.47 -6.80
N ASP A 500 52.71 12.31 -7.84
CA ASP A 500 53.72 12.40 -8.90
C ASP A 500 54.75 13.53 -8.68
N ASP A 501 54.39 14.60 -7.97
CA ASP A 501 55.25 15.76 -7.68
C ASP A 501 55.44 15.95 -6.16
N GLU A 502 56.70 15.90 -5.71
CA GLU A 502 57.04 16.06 -4.29
C GLU A 502 56.67 17.44 -3.72
N ASN A 503 56.58 18.47 -4.58
CA ASN A 503 56.24 19.85 -4.19
C ASN A 503 54.73 20.08 -4.04
N GLN A 504 53.91 19.13 -4.48
CA GLN A 504 52.47 19.17 -4.30
C GLN A 504 52.12 18.54 -2.95
N HIS A 505 51.18 19.17 -2.24
CA HIS A 505 50.77 18.78 -0.89
C HIS A 505 49.24 18.77 -0.78
N ILE A 506 48.72 18.04 0.20
CA ILE A 506 47.31 18.13 0.61
C ILE A 506 47.09 19.50 1.27
N GLN A 507 46.06 20.21 0.83
CA GLN A 507 45.75 21.57 1.26
C GLN A 507 44.39 21.67 1.95
N THR A 508 43.47 20.75 1.67
CA THR A 508 42.09 20.82 2.18
C THR A 508 41.67 19.58 2.95
N ASP A 509 40.74 19.75 3.88
CA ASP A 509 40.10 18.66 4.63
C ASP A 509 39.50 17.58 3.70
N SER A 510 39.00 17.99 2.53
CA SER A 510 38.41 17.08 1.55
C SER A 510 39.46 16.21 0.86
N GLU A 511 40.61 16.79 0.50
CA GLU A 511 41.78 16.05 -0.01
C GLU A 511 42.33 15.09 1.05
N PHE A 512 42.48 15.54 2.29
CA PHE A 512 42.90 14.71 3.42
C PHE A 512 41.97 13.52 3.63
N ALA A 513 40.66 13.76 3.68
CA ALA A 513 39.65 12.74 3.87
C ALA A 513 39.67 11.70 2.74
N PHE A 514 39.70 12.14 1.48
CA PHE A 514 39.76 11.25 0.33
C PHE A 514 41.05 10.43 0.29
N ALA A 515 42.20 11.09 0.51
CA ALA A 515 43.51 10.44 0.57
C ALA A 515 43.55 9.36 1.66
N SER A 516 42.97 9.66 2.84
CA SER A 516 42.85 8.70 3.94
C SER A 516 42.08 7.45 3.52
N GLY A 517 40.97 7.61 2.80
CA GLY A 517 40.20 6.48 2.25
C GLY A 517 41.03 5.59 1.31
N GLN A 518 41.79 6.20 0.39
CA GLN A 518 42.67 5.49 -0.55
C GLN A 518 43.79 4.73 0.17
N VAL A 519 44.42 5.35 1.18
CA VAL A 519 45.44 4.74 2.03
C VAL A 519 44.86 3.53 2.78
N ILE A 520 43.71 3.69 3.43
CA ILE A 520 43.04 2.61 4.18
C ILE A 520 42.71 1.45 3.24
N TRP A 521 42.14 1.71 2.06
CA TRP A 521 41.85 0.66 1.07
C TRP A 521 43.11 -0.12 0.69
N LYS A 522 44.22 0.58 0.40
CA LYS A 522 45.49 -0.06 0.03
C LYS A 522 46.07 -0.93 1.13
N ILE A 523 45.98 -0.48 2.39
CA ILE A 523 46.42 -1.22 3.58
C ILE A 523 45.57 -2.49 3.77
N LEU A 524 44.25 -2.35 3.85
CA LEU A 524 43.35 -3.48 4.06
C LEU A 524 43.39 -4.49 2.90
N GLY A 525 43.67 -4.02 1.69
CA GLY A 525 43.87 -4.87 0.52
C GLY A 525 45.06 -5.83 0.60
N GLN A 526 46.01 -5.62 1.53
CA GLN A 526 47.13 -6.55 1.78
C GLN A 526 46.71 -7.77 2.63
N SER A 527 45.52 -7.75 3.22
CA SER A 527 45.03 -8.88 4.01
C SER A 527 44.94 -10.17 3.18
N LYS A 528 45.59 -11.22 3.68
CA LYS A 528 45.55 -12.60 3.16
C LYS A 528 44.40 -13.43 3.76
N SER A 529 43.54 -12.81 4.58
CA SER A 529 42.34 -13.46 5.09
C SER A 529 41.45 -13.92 3.93
N ALA A 530 40.93 -15.15 4.03
CA ALA A 530 39.95 -15.68 3.09
C ALA A 530 38.65 -14.85 3.12
N ASN A 531 38.26 -14.35 4.31
CA ASN A 531 37.06 -13.57 4.51
C ASN A 531 37.42 -12.09 4.41
N ARG A 532 37.41 -11.55 3.19
CA ARG A 532 37.56 -10.12 2.94
C ARG A 532 36.21 -9.45 3.17
N SER A 533 36.15 -8.34 3.89
CA SER A 533 34.90 -7.65 4.20
C SER A 533 35.13 -6.17 4.39
N HIS A 534 34.15 -5.35 4.00
CA HIS A 534 34.14 -3.92 4.29
C HIS A 534 33.95 -3.58 5.77
N ALA A 535 33.49 -4.53 6.60
CA ALA A 535 33.36 -4.33 8.05
C ALA A 535 34.71 -4.01 8.73
N LEU A 536 35.84 -4.36 8.09
CA LEU A 536 37.19 -3.96 8.52
C LEU A 536 37.42 -2.44 8.50
N LEU A 537 36.53 -1.66 7.88
CA LEU A 537 36.57 -0.20 7.87
C LEU A 537 36.06 0.40 9.20
N GLU A 538 35.28 -0.34 9.98
CA GLU A 538 34.61 0.14 11.20
C GLU A 538 35.57 0.77 12.25
N PRO A 539 36.77 0.22 12.53
CA PRO A 539 37.70 0.83 13.48
C PRO A 539 38.12 2.25 13.12
N PHE A 540 38.07 2.61 11.84
CA PHE A 540 38.37 3.95 11.34
C PHE A 540 37.14 4.85 11.42
N LEU A 541 35.98 4.36 10.96
CA LEU A 541 34.73 5.13 10.91
C LEU A 541 34.21 5.51 12.29
N GLN A 542 34.57 4.74 13.33
CA GLN A 542 34.18 5.02 14.71
C GLN A 542 34.92 6.21 15.32
N LYS A 543 36.10 6.58 14.82
CA LYS A 543 36.92 7.66 15.39
C LYS A 543 36.27 9.02 15.22
N VAL A 544 36.38 9.84 16.26
CA VAL A 544 35.89 11.24 16.27
C VAL A 544 37.06 12.20 16.19
N ASN A 545 38.19 11.86 16.84
CA ASN A 545 39.38 12.70 16.88
C ASN A 545 40.36 12.34 15.72
N PRO A 546 41.02 13.32 15.07
CA PRO A 546 41.92 13.08 13.94
C PRO A 546 43.18 12.29 14.32
N GLU A 547 43.74 12.51 15.52
CA GLU A 547 44.93 11.81 16.00
C GLU A 547 44.63 10.33 16.26
N GLU A 548 43.47 10.03 16.85
CA GLU A 548 43.04 8.64 17.02
C GLU A 548 42.76 7.95 15.67
N PHE A 549 42.26 8.69 14.69
CA PHE A 549 42.02 8.21 13.33
C PHE A 549 43.35 7.89 12.62
N LYS A 550 44.32 8.82 12.64
CA LYS A 550 45.67 8.60 12.11
C LYS A 550 46.37 7.44 12.82
N LEU A 551 46.23 7.33 14.14
CA LEU A 551 46.78 6.22 14.93
C LEU A 551 46.17 4.88 14.53
N ALA A 552 44.87 4.83 14.21
CA ALA A 552 44.23 3.62 13.69
C ALA A 552 44.82 3.21 12.33
N ILE A 553 45.10 4.16 11.44
CA ILE A 553 45.77 3.92 10.15
C ILE A 553 47.19 3.40 10.38
N ALA A 554 47.97 4.05 11.24
CA ALA A 554 49.34 3.64 11.56
C ALA A 554 49.41 2.21 12.11
N ARG A 555 48.50 1.84 13.03
CA ARG A 555 48.44 0.47 13.60
C ARG A 555 48.08 -0.59 12.57
N ASN A 556 47.14 -0.30 11.68
CA ASN A 556 46.78 -1.22 10.60
C ASN A 556 47.91 -1.34 9.57
N PHE A 557 48.59 -0.24 9.24
CA PHE A 557 49.79 -0.30 8.40
C PHE A 557 50.87 -1.17 9.05
N ASP A 558 51.13 -1.01 10.35
CA ASP A 558 52.13 -1.81 11.07
C ASP A 558 51.87 -3.31 10.98
N THR A 559 50.59 -3.71 10.98
CA THR A 559 50.16 -5.10 10.83
C THR A 559 50.54 -5.67 9.45
N TYR A 560 50.42 -4.87 8.39
CA TYR A 560 50.62 -5.32 7.00
C TYR A 560 51.91 -4.82 6.35
N LYS A 561 52.77 -4.10 7.09
CA LYS A 561 53.98 -3.44 6.56
C LYS A 561 54.92 -4.37 5.79
N HIS A 562 54.94 -5.66 6.14
CA HIS A 562 55.77 -6.68 5.51
C HIS A 562 55.40 -6.98 4.05
N GLU A 563 54.18 -6.64 3.61
CA GLU A 563 53.73 -6.81 2.22
C GLU A 563 54.08 -5.60 1.33
N PHE A 564 54.54 -4.49 1.91
CA PHE A 564 54.92 -3.28 1.17
C PHE A 564 56.40 -3.34 0.78
N LYS A 565 56.69 -3.28 -0.52
CA LYS A 565 58.06 -3.26 -1.06
C LYS A 565 58.62 -1.84 -1.06
N PHE A 566 59.81 -1.67 -0.50
CA PHE A 566 60.56 -0.42 -0.56
C PHE A 566 61.29 -0.30 -1.89
N TYR A 567 61.12 0.83 -2.57
CA TYR A 567 61.83 1.17 -3.80
C TYR A 567 62.74 2.39 -3.58
N PRO A 568 63.79 2.58 -4.41
CA PRO A 568 64.71 3.71 -4.28
C PRO A 568 64.07 5.10 -4.49
N LYS A 569 62.91 5.16 -5.16
CA LYS A 569 62.08 6.37 -5.29
C LYS A 569 60.83 6.21 -4.44
N LYS A 570 60.43 7.28 -3.73
CA LYS A 570 59.22 7.34 -2.90
C LYS A 570 58.02 6.92 -3.76
N TYR A 571 57.34 5.83 -3.39
CA TYR A 571 56.18 5.36 -4.14
C TYR A 571 55.00 6.30 -3.86
N GLY A 572 54.06 6.45 -4.79
CA GLY A 572 52.89 7.31 -4.58
C GLY A 572 52.10 6.97 -3.30
N PHE A 573 52.15 5.71 -2.84
CA PHE A 573 51.63 5.32 -1.52
C PHE A 573 52.38 5.96 -0.35
N ASP A 574 53.72 5.95 -0.36
CA ASP A 574 54.54 6.52 0.71
C ASP A 574 54.35 8.04 0.79
N LYS A 575 54.22 8.71 -0.37
CA LYS A 575 53.88 10.13 -0.44
C LYS A 575 52.49 10.38 0.14
N LEU A 576 51.45 9.67 -0.32
CA LEU A 576 50.09 9.89 0.16
C LEU A 576 49.92 9.57 1.66
N MET A 577 50.53 8.49 2.14
CA MET A 577 50.57 8.15 3.57
C MET A 577 51.27 9.23 4.39
N SER A 578 52.39 9.77 3.91
CA SER A 578 53.11 10.88 4.55
C SER A 578 52.25 12.14 4.64
N GLU A 579 51.53 12.50 3.58
CA GLU A 579 50.63 13.66 3.57
C GLU A 579 49.46 13.46 4.54
N VAL A 580 48.83 12.27 4.55
CA VAL A 580 47.74 11.95 5.49
C VAL A 580 48.20 12.02 6.95
N MET A 581 49.40 11.54 7.28
CA MET A 581 49.92 11.61 8.65
C MET A 581 50.27 13.05 9.05
N GLY A 582 50.79 13.85 8.11
CA GLY A 582 51.27 15.21 8.35
C GLY A 582 50.19 16.31 8.32
N TYR A 583 49.05 16.08 7.67
CA TYR A 583 47.99 17.08 7.54
C TYR A 583 47.16 17.24 8.81
N GLU A 584 46.90 18.47 9.25
CA GLU A 584 46.03 18.77 10.38
C GLU A 584 44.68 19.31 9.85
N PRO A 585 43.57 18.58 10.02
CA PRO A 585 42.29 19.03 9.49
C PRO A 585 41.72 20.22 10.26
N GLU A 586 41.18 21.19 9.53
CA GLU A 586 40.51 22.37 10.10
C GLU A 586 39.29 21.97 10.94
N ASN A 587 38.51 21.02 10.42
CA ASN A 587 37.41 20.41 11.18
C ASN A 587 37.92 19.20 11.97
N SER A 588 38.03 19.36 13.29
CA SER A 588 38.55 18.32 14.17
C SER A 588 37.60 17.13 14.39
N ASN A 589 36.36 17.18 13.91
CA ASN A 589 35.42 16.07 14.07
C ASN A 589 35.42 15.20 12.82
N MET A 590 36.06 14.03 12.91
CA MET A 590 36.18 13.05 11.82
C MET A 590 34.84 12.55 11.28
N LYS A 591 33.73 12.70 12.03
CA LYS A 591 32.38 12.37 11.52
C LYS A 591 31.97 13.24 10.34
N ASN A 592 32.44 14.48 10.29
CA ASN A 592 32.16 15.41 9.19
C ASN A 592 32.92 15.03 7.90
N HIS A 593 34.01 14.28 8.03
CA HIS A 593 34.86 13.84 6.92
C HIS A 593 34.45 12.49 6.32
N LEU A 594 33.53 11.77 6.96
CA LEU A 594 33.08 10.45 6.52
C LEU A 594 32.63 10.39 5.05
N PRO A 595 31.88 11.36 4.49
CA PRO A 595 31.51 11.30 3.08
C PRO A 595 32.73 11.19 2.16
N MET A 596 33.75 12.03 2.38
CA MET A 596 34.97 12.05 1.56
C MET A 596 35.91 10.88 1.87
N ILE A 597 35.96 10.40 3.12
CA ILE A 597 36.69 9.15 3.46
C ILE A 597 36.11 7.96 2.71
N LEU A 598 34.78 7.82 2.72
CA LEU A 598 34.09 6.75 2.01
C LEU A 598 34.27 6.91 0.49
N ALA A 599 34.22 8.13 -0.03
CA ALA A 599 34.50 8.38 -1.45
C ALA A 599 35.91 7.91 -1.82
N GLY A 600 36.92 8.28 -1.02
CA GLY A 600 38.29 7.84 -1.21
C GLY A 600 38.44 6.32 -1.14
N TYR A 601 37.77 5.67 -0.20
CA TYR A 601 37.86 4.21 -0.02
C TYR A 601 37.19 3.42 -1.16
N PHE A 602 36.03 3.87 -1.66
CA PHE A 602 35.26 3.14 -2.67
C PHE A 602 35.55 3.55 -4.12
N ALA A 603 36.20 4.68 -4.35
CA ALA A 603 36.65 5.11 -5.68
C ALA A 603 37.71 4.17 -6.27
N ASP A 604 37.94 4.30 -7.58
CA ASP A 604 39.07 3.63 -8.22
C ASP A 604 40.39 3.99 -7.54
N SER A 605 41.19 2.96 -7.28
CA SER A 605 42.50 3.10 -6.66
C SER A 605 43.40 4.03 -7.47
N LEU A 606 43.94 5.04 -6.81
CA LEU A 606 44.96 5.94 -7.36
C LEU A 606 46.28 5.21 -7.64
N PHE A 607 46.49 4.02 -7.06
CA PHE A 607 47.74 3.26 -7.13
C PHE A 607 47.79 2.25 -8.30
N LYS A 608 46.79 2.22 -9.19
CA LYS A 608 46.81 1.36 -10.39
C LYS A 608 47.78 1.95 -11.43
N LYS A 609 48.63 1.12 -12.04
CA LYS A 609 49.41 1.51 -13.23
C LYS A 609 48.53 1.41 -14.48
N GLU A 610 48.66 2.33 -15.43
CA GLU A 610 47.88 2.39 -16.68
C GLU A 610 48.01 1.17 -17.63
N SER A 611 48.69 0.09 -17.22
CA SER A 611 48.95 -1.10 -18.04
C SER A 611 48.00 -2.28 -17.81
N GLU A 612 46.80 -2.06 -17.26
CA GLU A 612 45.74 -3.09 -17.14
C GLU A 612 44.42 -2.61 -17.73
N THR A 613 44.44 -1.99 -18.91
CA THR A 613 43.35 -2.13 -19.88
C THR A 613 43.56 -3.43 -20.64
N VAL A 614 43.17 -4.55 -20.04
CA VAL A 614 42.89 -5.78 -20.76
C VAL A 614 41.45 -6.15 -20.43
N THR A 615 40.59 -5.82 -21.38
CA THR A 615 39.33 -6.49 -21.72
C THR A 615 38.55 -7.10 -20.55
N GLN A 616 37.50 -6.40 -20.12
CA GLN A 616 36.25 -7.03 -19.69
C GLN A 616 35.09 -6.35 -20.37
#